data_AF-A0A9E3ZZS7-F1
#
_entry.id   AF-A0A9E3ZZS7-F1
#
_cell.length_a   1.000
_cell.length_b   1.000
_cell.length_c   1.000
_cell.angle_alpha   90.00
_cell.angle_beta   90.00
_cell.angle_gamma   90.00
#
_symmetry.space_group_name_H-M   'P 1'
#
loop_
_entity.id
_entity.type
_entity.pdbx_description
1 polymer ?
#
loop_
_entity_poly.entity_id
_entity_poly.type
_entity_poly.pdbx_seq_one_letter_code
_entity_poly.pdbx_strand_id
1 'polypeptide(L)'
;MALWALAMAAGLSAGLGALRADESHERRGPLLPRFAAPLLGGGTGGSDQLIGRRALVWVFSPADPDGERVAAIVRRLAPDARAANIALLGVAVGVDSTQAQRAVEERGIDFPVVLDTRGTVAGKLRAPPRRSSLYSIDAQGFVLGGFRGLQVDRPEYDEAYEAEVRRLLHLTRHGAALRPELGLRPAAPEFRVRGLDGGLLESCDLEGKVGVLMFFSPTCPHCHEALQFFEALLGELDTDELVFAPVSVSDRIYVIEQMVNDLRLEVPLYTDPGGNAARDFTHRFSVPDTIVIDRDGRVLARHQGVNPRIKALLSVQIRAALGVENPIRLSRRGYSGQEFCQACHPGQHSSWELTRHAFAFETLVEHNVDRDPECLPCHTVGWEQPGGYSLENQSEHLRGVQCETCHGRGGPHQSPDFLAETDLESVCLTCHTPEHSLRFVFAERLPLVSHAANSRFAELSLEERIELIERRDKRQRKLFETADYVGSDACASCHPAEHQRWGASAHAGAFETLARQDAQGDPDCQECHTTGFGQPTGWQPGASGLQAVGCESCHGPGATHVAEEGRRPGSILRLTEKCDSCVILQICGSCHDDANDPGFEFELDAKLDLIRHGFRDREAPAP
;
A
#
# COMPACT_ATOMS: atom_id res chain seq x y z
N MET A 1 51.34 3.69 -17.89
CA MET A 1 50.17 4.06 -17.04
C MET A 1 48.87 3.35 -17.47
N ALA A 2 48.95 2.14 -18.03
CA ALA A 2 47.80 1.36 -18.51
C ALA A 2 47.47 0.12 -17.65
N LEU A 3 48.16 -0.06 -16.52
CA LEU A 3 47.98 -1.18 -15.58
C LEU A 3 47.29 -0.80 -14.26
N TRP A 4 47.02 0.49 -14.04
CA TRP A 4 46.25 1.00 -12.88
C TRP A 4 44.74 1.15 -13.18
N ALA A 5 44.36 1.36 -14.45
CA ALA A 5 42.97 1.51 -14.88
C ALA A 5 42.18 0.19 -14.87
N LEU A 6 42.85 -0.97 -14.96
CA LEU A 6 42.21 -2.29 -14.91
C LEU A 6 41.86 -2.75 -13.49
N ALA A 7 42.49 -2.20 -12.44
CA ALA A 7 42.22 -2.58 -11.05
C ALA A 7 40.99 -1.87 -10.45
N MET A 8 40.66 -0.66 -10.91
CA MET A 8 39.46 0.06 -10.44
C MET A 8 38.16 -0.44 -11.10
N ALA A 9 38.23 -0.94 -12.34
CA ALA A 9 37.08 -1.56 -13.00
C ALA A 9 36.69 -2.92 -12.40
N ALA A 10 37.66 -3.65 -11.82
CA ALA A 10 37.42 -4.94 -11.17
C ALA A 10 36.89 -4.83 -9.72
N GLY A 11 37.17 -3.72 -9.03
CA GLY A 11 36.73 -3.49 -7.65
C GLY A 11 35.26 -3.07 -7.49
N LEU A 12 34.65 -2.51 -8.53
CA LEU A 12 33.23 -2.11 -8.53
C LEU A 12 32.31 -3.15 -9.21
N SER A 13 32.87 -4.11 -9.95
CA SER A 13 32.11 -5.21 -10.58
C SER A 13 32.05 -6.50 -9.74
N ALA A 14 32.68 -6.56 -8.56
CA ALA A 14 32.68 -7.75 -7.70
C ALA A 14 31.49 -7.84 -6.72
N GLY A 15 30.43 -7.05 -6.93
CA GLY A 15 29.18 -7.09 -6.16
C GLY A 15 27.90 -7.29 -6.99
N LEU A 16 27.98 -7.29 -8.31
CA LEU A 16 26.84 -7.43 -9.21
C LEU A 16 27.17 -8.50 -10.25
N GLY A 17 26.71 -9.73 -9.99
CA GLY A 17 26.76 -10.79 -10.98
C GLY A 17 25.91 -10.43 -12.19
N ALA A 18 26.55 -10.22 -13.33
CA ALA A 18 25.91 -10.03 -14.61
C ALA A 18 25.13 -11.29 -14.99
N LEU A 19 23.80 -11.20 -14.95
CA LEU A 19 22.90 -12.11 -15.64
C LEU A 19 22.42 -11.37 -16.89
N ARG A 20 22.64 -11.99 -18.05
CA ARG A 20 22.19 -11.51 -19.35
C ARG A 20 20.69 -11.17 -19.29
N ALA A 21 20.35 -10.05 -19.92
CA ALA A 21 19.00 -9.55 -20.07
C ALA A 21 18.14 -10.53 -20.86
N ASP A 22 17.04 -10.93 -20.22
CA ASP A 22 15.80 -11.39 -20.83
C ASP A 22 14.68 -10.64 -20.07
N GLU A 23 13.87 -9.88 -20.80
CA GLU A 23 13.03 -8.77 -20.30
C GLU A 23 11.68 -9.22 -19.69
N SER A 24 11.56 -10.43 -19.14
CA SER A 24 10.24 -10.94 -18.69
C SER A 24 10.14 -11.46 -17.25
N HIS A 25 11.16 -11.31 -16.41
CA HIS A 25 11.05 -11.71 -15.00
C HIS A 25 11.87 -10.79 -14.09
N GLU A 26 11.21 -9.93 -13.32
CA GLU A 26 11.78 -9.45 -12.05
C GLU A 26 12.07 -10.70 -11.20
N ARG A 27 13.35 -11.02 -11.05
CA ARG A 27 13.82 -12.23 -10.35
C ARG A 27 13.33 -12.15 -8.91
N ARG A 28 12.52 -13.12 -8.49
CA ARG A 28 12.19 -13.35 -7.08
C ARG A 28 13.48 -13.32 -6.26
N GLY A 29 13.53 -12.52 -5.19
CA GLY A 29 14.67 -12.42 -4.29
C GLY A 29 15.01 -13.77 -3.63
N PRO A 30 16.12 -13.90 -2.89
CA PRO A 30 16.43 -15.13 -2.19
C PRO A 30 15.39 -15.41 -1.08
N LEU A 31 15.05 -16.68 -0.85
CA LEU A 31 14.24 -17.07 0.29
C LEU A 31 14.95 -16.76 1.61
N LEU A 32 14.17 -16.34 2.61
CA LEU A 32 14.61 -16.20 3.98
C LEU A 32 15.11 -17.57 4.49
N PRO A 33 16.38 -17.67 4.93
CA PRO A 33 16.91 -18.92 5.45
C PRO A 33 16.14 -19.37 6.69
N ARG A 34 15.92 -20.67 6.85
CA ARG A 34 15.34 -21.20 8.09
C ARG A 34 16.30 -21.05 9.27
N PHE A 35 15.80 -20.51 10.38
CA PHE A 35 16.55 -20.42 11.64
C PHE A 35 15.62 -20.46 12.85
N ALA A 36 16.18 -20.88 13.99
CA ALA A 36 15.54 -20.82 15.30
C ALA A 36 16.62 -20.49 16.34
N ALA A 37 16.28 -19.64 17.31
CA ALA A 37 17.17 -19.18 18.37
C ALA A 37 16.36 -18.81 19.63
N PRO A 38 16.99 -18.81 20.82
CA PRO A 38 16.31 -18.44 22.05
C PRO A 38 15.78 -17.00 21.99
N LEU A 39 14.55 -16.78 22.45
CA LEU A 39 13.98 -15.44 22.59
C LEU A 39 14.51 -14.75 23.85
N LEU A 40 14.71 -13.44 23.75
CA LEU A 40 14.88 -12.57 24.90
C LEU A 40 13.56 -12.58 25.71
N GLY A 41 13.62 -13.07 26.95
CA GLY A 41 12.43 -13.31 27.78
C GLY A 41 12.02 -14.79 27.91
N GLY A 42 12.66 -15.70 27.17
CA GLY A 42 12.42 -17.14 27.23
C GLY A 42 11.61 -17.69 26.05
N GLY A 43 11.73 -18.99 25.81
CA GLY A 43 11.17 -19.65 24.61
C GLY A 43 12.11 -19.60 23.40
N THR A 44 11.56 -19.91 22.22
CA THR A 44 12.30 -19.99 20.95
C THR A 44 11.57 -19.20 19.89
N GLY A 45 12.32 -18.43 19.10
CA GLY A 45 11.83 -17.67 17.95
C GLY A 45 12.66 -18.00 16.72
N GLY A 46 12.13 -17.76 15.53
CA GLY A 46 12.78 -18.15 14.29
C GLY A 46 12.14 -17.57 13.03
N SER A 47 12.49 -18.15 11.89
CA SER A 47 11.86 -17.85 10.60
C SER A 47 10.39 -18.26 10.55
N ASP A 48 9.99 -19.29 11.31
CA ASP A 48 8.67 -19.91 11.17
C ASP A 48 7.53 -18.98 11.63
N GLN A 49 7.81 -18.11 12.59
CA GLN A 49 6.90 -17.04 13.07
C GLN A 49 6.81 -15.85 12.10
N LEU A 50 7.60 -15.84 11.01
CA LEU A 50 7.56 -14.81 9.98
C LEU A 50 6.85 -15.29 8.70
N ILE A 51 6.70 -16.61 8.51
CA ILE A 51 6.06 -17.17 7.31
C ILE A 51 4.56 -16.86 7.35
N GLY A 52 4.00 -16.47 6.21
CA GLY A 52 2.60 -16.05 6.10
C GLY A 52 2.37 -14.58 6.41
N ARG A 53 3.42 -13.82 6.75
CA ARG A 53 3.36 -12.38 6.98
C ARG A 53 4.52 -11.67 6.30
N ARG A 54 4.29 -10.46 5.80
CA ARG A 54 5.40 -9.55 5.53
C ARG A 54 6.20 -9.35 6.81
N ALA A 55 7.52 -9.23 6.69
CA ALA A 55 8.37 -9.13 7.87
C ALA A 55 9.53 -8.16 7.68
N LEU A 56 9.95 -7.57 8.79
CA LEU A 56 11.14 -6.75 8.91
C LEU A 56 12.05 -7.37 9.97
N VAL A 57 13.19 -7.87 9.51
CA VAL A 57 14.20 -8.51 10.36
C VAL A 57 15.35 -7.54 10.55
N TRP A 58 15.57 -7.12 11.79
CA TRP A 58 16.69 -6.27 12.17
C TRP A 58 17.77 -7.08 12.88
N VAL A 59 18.90 -7.26 12.20
CA VAL A 59 20.09 -7.88 12.78
C VAL A 59 20.97 -6.77 13.36
N PHE A 60 21.28 -6.83 14.65
CA PHE A 60 22.05 -5.78 15.31
C PHE A 60 23.10 -6.31 16.27
N SER A 61 24.12 -5.50 16.50
CA SER A 61 25.09 -5.70 17.58
C SER A 61 25.07 -4.46 18.47
N PRO A 62 25.05 -4.60 19.81
CA PRO A 62 25.17 -3.46 20.72
C PRO A 62 26.46 -2.65 20.52
N ALA A 63 27.52 -3.27 19.99
CA ALA A 63 28.80 -2.62 19.70
C ALA A 63 28.84 -1.89 18.34
N ASP A 64 27.75 -1.90 17.57
CA ASP A 64 27.69 -1.19 16.29
C ASP A 64 27.60 0.33 16.51
N PRO A 65 28.53 1.14 15.98
CA PRO A 65 28.47 2.59 16.11
C PRO A 65 27.22 3.20 15.46
N ASP A 66 26.64 2.54 14.46
CA ASP A 66 25.41 2.99 13.78
C ASP A 66 24.13 2.40 14.38
N GLY A 67 24.25 1.65 15.48
CA GLY A 67 23.14 0.90 16.07
C GLY A 67 21.95 1.79 16.45
N GLU A 68 22.19 3.00 16.93
CA GLU A 68 21.12 3.96 17.28
C GLU A 68 20.44 4.56 16.04
N ARG A 69 21.20 4.85 14.97
CA ARG A 69 20.62 5.35 13.72
C ARG A 69 19.66 4.34 13.12
N VAL A 70 20.07 3.07 13.06
CA VAL A 70 19.19 1.99 12.60
C VAL A 70 18.02 1.78 13.55
N ALA A 71 18.23 1.85 14.86
CA ALA A 71 17.15 1.78 15.84
C ALA A 71 16.11 2.88 15.63
N ALA A 72 16.54 4.11 15.33
CA ALA A 72 15.65 5.22 15.03
C ALA A 72 14.81 4.97 13.77
N ILE A 73 15.40 4.42 12.70
CA ILE A 73 14.66 4.00 11.50
C ILE A 73 13.60 2.95 11.87
N VAL A 74 14.01 1.89 12.58
CA VAL A 74 13.10 0.80 12.95
C VAL A 74 11.97 1.30 13.86
N ARG A 75 12.26 2.19 14.82
CA ARG A 75 11.22 2.81 15.68
C ARG A 75 10.20 3.63 14.88
N ARG A 76 10.61 4.34 13.83
CA ARG A 76 9.68 5.09 12.97
C ARG A 76 8.86 4.19 12.05
N LEU A 77 9.40 3.03 11.69
CA LEU A 77 8.71 2.01 10.91
C LEU A 77 7.74 1.17 11.74
N ALA A 78 8.06 0.93 13.01
CA ALA A 78 7.37 -0.06 13.84
C ALA A 78 5.85 0.19 14.02
N PRO A 79 5.35 1.42 14.27
CA PRO A 79 3.91 1.66 14.35
C PRO A 79 3.19 1.33 13.05
N ASP A 80 3.71 1.82 11.93
CA ASP A 80 3.14 1.60 10.60
C ASP A 80 3.23 0.12 10.21
N ALA A 81 4.31 -0.56 10.58
CA ALA A 81 4.49 -1.99 10.39
C ALA A 81 3.46 -2.82 11.17
N ARG A 82 3.20 -2.48 12.44
CA ARG A 82 2.18 -3.18 13.25
C ARG A 82 0.79 -2.99 12.66
N ALA A 83 0.43 -1.75 12.32
CA ALA A 83 -0.85 -1.42 11.70
C ALA A 83 -1.03 -2.13 10.34
N ALA A 84 0.07 -2.39 9.61
CA ALA A 84 0.05 -3.09 8.34
C ALA A 84 0.32 -4.60 8.45
N ASN A 85 0.15 -5.22 9.62
CA ASN A 85 0.36 -6.67 9.83
C ASN A 85 1.79 -7.21 9.56
N ILE A 86 2.80 -6.35 9.63
CA ILE A 86 4.19 -6.72 9.36
C ILE A 86 4.86 -7.23 10.64
N ALA A 87 5.38 -8.45 10.59
CA ALA A 87 6.12 -9.05 11.69
C ALA A 87 7.47 -8.34 11.89
N LEU A 88 7.76 -7.91 13.12
CA LEU A 88 9.03 -7.31 13.51
C LEU A 88 9.85 -8.33 14.30
N LEU A 89 11.10 -8.57 13.90
CA LEU A 89 12.01 -9.48 14.62
C LEU A 89 13.41 -8.89 14.73
N GLY A 90 13.89 -8.74 15.97
CA GLY A 90 15.27 -8.40 16.26
C GLY A 90 16.16 -9.65 16.35
N VAL A 91 17.41 -9.55 15.90
CA VAL A 91 18.44 -10.57 16.08
C VAL A 91 19.65 -9.92 16.75
N ALA A 92 19.82 -10.17 18.04
CA ALA A 92 20.93 -9.62 18.83
C ALA A 92 22.17 -10.50 18.69
N VAL A 93 23.21 -9.99 18.02
CA VAL A 93 24.38 -10.77 17.61
C VAL A 93 25.54 -10.60 18.59
N GLY A 94 26.09 -11.74 19.03
CA GLY A 94 27.36 -11.79 19.78
C GLY A 94 27.28 -11.23 21.20
N VAL A 95 26.08 -11.18 21.78
CA VAL A 95 25.82 -10.68 23.13
C VAL A 95 24.96 -11.64 23.94
N ASP A 96 25.11 -11.61 25.26
CA ASP A 96 24.26 -12.38 26.17
C ASP A 96 22.90 -11.72 26.40
N SER A 97 22.01 -12.40 27.15
CA SER A 97 20.66 -11.91 27.43
C SER A 97 20.64 -10.59 28.21
N THR A 98 21.62 -10.34 29.09
CA THR A 98 21.67 -9.11 29.89
C THR A 98 22.07 -7.92 29.03
N GLN A 99 23.07 -8.12 28.18
CA GLN A 99 23.52 -7.11 27.21
C GLN A 99 22.45 -6.83 26.14
N ALA A 100 21.78 -7.87 25.65
CA ALA A 100 20.66 -7.72 24.72
C ALA A 100 19.49 -6.97 25.35
N GLN A 101 19.10 -7.31 26.59
CA GLN A 101 18.03 -6.63 27.33
C GLN A 101 18.32 -5.13 27.47
N ARG A 102 19.53 -4.77 27.90
CA ARG A 102 19.92 -3.34 28.01
C ARG A 102 19.84 -2.62 26.67
N ALA A 103 20.36 -3.23 25.60
CA ALA A 103 20.34 -2.61 24.28
C ALA A 103 18.90 -2.44 23.74
N VAL A 104 17.99 -3.34 24.09
CA VAL A 104 16.56 -3.27 23.73
C VAL A 104 15.86 -2.15 24.50
N GLU A 105 16.09 -2.06 25.80
CA GLU A 105 15.54 -1.00 26.67
C GLU A 105 16.06 0.39 26.28
N GLU A 106 17.37 0.55 26.10
CA GLU A 106 18.00 1.82 25.72
C GLU A 106 17.49 2.35 24.38
N ARG A 107 17.17 1.44 23.45
CA ARG A 107 16.75 1.77 22.08
C ARG A 107 15.23 1.80 21.90
N GLY A 108 14.46 1.57 22.97
CA GLY A 108 13.00 1.53 22.93
C GLY A 108 12.44 0.47 21.98
N ILE A 109 13.03 -0.73 21.97
CA ILE A 109 12.60 -1.86 21.14
C ILE A 109 11.54 -2.65 21.92
N ASP A 110 10.38 -2.84 21.31
CA ASP A 110 9.19 -3.44 21.93
C ASP A 110 8.63 -4.65 21.14
N PHE A 111 9.46 -5.25 20.30
CA PHE A 111 9.13 -6.44 19.50
C PHE A 111 10.08 -7.62 19.82
N PRO A 112 9.71 -8.86 19.45
CA PRO A 112 10.51 -10.04 19.79
C PRO A 112 11.96 -9.94 19.30
N VAL A 113 12.90 -10.35 20.15
CA VAL A 113 14.34 -10.39 19.84
C VAL A 113 14.87 -11.78 20.10
N VAL A 114 15.55 -12.38 19.10
CA VAL A 114 16.28 -13.64 19.29
C VAL A 114 17.75 -13.39 19.61
N LEU A 115 18.31 -14.26 20.45
CA LEU A 115 19.70 -14.21 20.89
C LEU A 115 20.60 -15.04 19.96
N ASP A 116 21.42 -14.37 19.15
CA ASP A 116 22.40 -14.98 18.26
C ASP A 116 23.82 -14.86 18.81
N THR A 117 24.05 -15.48 19.98
CA THR A 117 25.32 -15.41 20.73
C THR A 117 26.54 -15.85 19.92
N ARG A 118 26.36 -16.74 18.93
CA ARG A 118 27.43 -17.28 18.08
C ARG A 118 27.46 -16.69 16.67
N GLY A 119 26.54 -15.80 16.31
CA GLY A 119 26.46 -15.26 14.94
C GLY A 119 25.95 -16.25 13.89
N THR A 120 25.25 -17.31 14.30
CA THR A 120 24.73 -18.36 13.40
C THR A 120 23.62 -17.83 12.51
N VAL A 121 22.70 -17.05 13.08
CA VAL A 121 21.58 -16.45 12.35
C VAL A 121 22.10 -15.34 11.43
N ALA A 122 22.95 -14.46 11.96
CA ALA A 122 23.60 -13.40 11.19
C ALA A 122 24.40 -13.96 10.00
N GLY A 123 25.11 -15.08 10.18
CA GLY A 123 25.83 -15.76 9.11
C GLY A 123 24.92 -16.26 7.99
N LYS A 124 23.76 -16.86 8.34
CA LYS A 124 22.76 -17.31 7.35
C LYS A 124 22.19 -16.14 6.53
N LEU A 125 21.89 -15.02 7.20
CA LEU A 125 21.40 -13.79 6.58
C LEU A 125 22.50 -12.99 5.86
N ARG A 126 23.75 -13.47 5.95
CA ARG A 126 24.94 -12.79 5.45
C ARG A 126 25.07 -11.37 6.01
N ALA A 127 24.63 -11.12 7.24
CA ALA A 127 24.77 -9.82 7.87
C ALA A 127 26.27 -9.54 8.15
N PRO A 128 26.80 -8.36 7.80
CA PRO A 128 28.18 -7.99 8.12
C PRO A 128 28.43 -8.02 9.64
N PRO A 129 29.61 -8.49 10.07
CA PRO A 129 29.93 -8.59 11.50
C PRO A 129 29.94 -7.20 12.15
N ARG A 130 29.36 -7.09 13.34
CA ARG A 130 29.28 -5.86 14.16
C ARG A 130 28.59 -4.67 13.47
N ARG A 131 27.76 -4.92 12.45
CA ARG A 131 27.03 -3.90 11.71
C ARG A 131 25.54 -4.23 11.66
N SER A 132 24.71 -3.24 11.95
CA SER A 132 23.26 -3.37 11.91
C SER A 132 22.77 -3.50 10.47
N SER A 133 21.88 -4.45 10.24
CA SER A 133 21.32 -4.76 8.92
C SER A 133 19.82 -4.93 9.02
N LEU A 134 19.10 -4.49 7.99
CA LEU A 134 17.65 -4.54 7.93
C LEU A 134 17.24 -5.29 6.68
N TYR A 135 16.30 -6.22 6.82
CA TYR A 135 15.79 -7.06 5.74
C TYR A 135 14.28 -6.94 5.66
N SER A 136 13.76 -6.61 4.48
CA SER A 136 12.34 -6.61 4.15
C SER A 136 11.98 -7.93 3.47
N ILE A 137 10.96 -8.61 3.97
CA ILE A 137 10.55 -9.95 3.55
C ILE A 137 9.06 -9.93 3.19
N ASP A 138 8.66 -10.58 2.10
CA ASP A 138 7.25 -10.76 1.75
C ASP A 138 6.58 -11.91 2.51
N ALA A 139 5.26 -12.03 2.41
CA ALA A 139 4.50 -13.06 3.09
C ALA A 139 4.86 -14.51 2.70
N GLN A 140 5.47 -14.70 1.51
CA GLN A 140 5.96 -15.99 1.03
C GLN A 140 7.36 -16.32 1.56
N GLY A 141 8.00 -15.37 2.26
CA GLY A 141 9.32 -15.51 2.83
C GLY A 141 10.45 -15.13 1.88
N PHE A 142 10.19 -14.47 0.74
CA PHE A 142 11.25 -13.94 -0.11
C PHE A 142 11.79 -12.63 0.44
N VAL A 143 13.11 -12.49 0.46
CA VAL A 143 13.77 -11.23 0.83
C VAL A 143 13.65 -10.24 -0.34
N LEU A 144 12.86 -9.20 -0.12
CA LEU A 144 12.61 -8.13 -1.09
C LEU A 144 13.78 -7.16 -1.20
N GLY A 145 14.47 -6.91 -0.08
CA GLY A 145 15.58 -5.96 -0.02
C GLY A 145 15.89 -5.48 1.39
N GLY A 146 16.46 -4.29 1.49
CA GLY A 146 16.93 -3.67 2.73
C GLY A 146 18.40 -3.24 2.65
N PHE A 147 19.10 -3.19 3.77
CA PHE A 147 20.50 -2.78 3.82
C PHE A 147 21.33 -3.66 4.74
N ARG A 148 22.61 -3.82 4.40
CA ARG A 148 23.59 -4.67 5.10
C ARG A 148 24.71 -3.80 5.65
N GLY A 149 24.52 -3.25 6.85
CA GLY A 149 25.35 -2.19 7.40
C GLY A 149 24.98 -0.83 6.83
N LEU A 150 24.61 0.10 7.71
CA LEU A 150 24.44 1.50 7.35
C LEU A 150 25.80 2.09 6.93
N GLN A 151 25.84 2.97 5.93
CA GLN A 151 27.11 3.64 5.57
C GLN A 151 27.52 4.64 6.67
N VAL A 152 28.77 4.49 7.15
CA VAL A 152 29.26 5.01 8.44
C VAL A 152 29.31 6.54 8.52
N ASP A 153 29.36 7.25 7.39
CA ASP A 153 29.69 8.69 7.36
C ASP A 153 28.61 9.56 6.69
N ARG A 154 27.38 9.05 6.57
CA ARG A 154 26.35 9.72 5.78
C ARG A 154 24.94 9.62 6.39
N PRO A 155 24.63 10.38 7.46
CA PRO A 155 23.30 10.41 8.09
C PRO A 155 22.17 10.85 7.16
N GLU A 156 22.49 11.57 6.08
CA GLU A 156 21.53 11.95 5.05
C GLU A 156 20.87 10.74 4.35
N TYR A 157 21.44 9.53 4.41
CA TYR A 157 20.85 8.33 3.80
C TYR A 157 19.86 7.59 4.72
N ASP A 158 19.69 7.98 5.99
CA ASP A 158 18.82 7.22 6.91
C ASP A 158 17.36 7.23 6.45
N GLU A 159 16.91 8.37 5.95
CA GLU A 159 15.58 8.54 5.37
C GLU A 159 15.44 7.81 4.01
N ALA A 160 16.55 7.52 3.31
CA ALA A 160 16.59 6.65 2.12
C ALA A 160 16.09 5.27 2.46
N TYR A 161 16.77 4.73 3.47
CA TYR A 161 16.67 3.34 3.83
C TYR A 161 15.28 3.11 4.40
N GLU A 162 14.77 4.07 5.17
CA GLU A 162 13.39 4.06 5.59
C GLU A 162 12.42 4.11 4.40
N ALA A 163 12.57 5.06 3.46
CA ALA A 163 11.67 5.19 2.33
C ALA A 163 11.66 3.93 1.44
N GLU A 164 12.82 3.32 1.20
CA GLU A 164 12.91 2.07 0.44
C GLU A 164 12.28 0.90 1.19
N VAL A 165 12.50 0.77 2.50
CA VAL A 165 11.84 -0.26 3.31
C VAL A 165 10.33 -0.07 3.30
N ARG A 166 9.84 1.17 3.41
CA ARG A 166 8.42 1.48 3.27
C ARG A 166 7.87 1.06 1.91
N ARG A 167 8.60 1.36 0.82
CA ARG A 167 8.21 0.97 -0.53
C ARG A 167 8.14 -0.55 -0.69
N LEU A 168 9.21 -1.26 -0.29
CA LEU A 168 9.29 -2.72 -0.39
C LEU A 168 8.20 -3.41 0.43
N LEU A 169 7.84 -2.85 1.58
CA LEU A 169 6.83 -3.42 2.46
C LEU A 169 5.44 -2.81 2.28
N HIS A 170 5.22 -1.95 1.28
CA HIS A 170 3.93 -1.29 1.04
C HIS A 170 3.38 -0.55 2.26
N LEU A 171 4.27 0.14 3.00
CA LEU A 171 3.89 1.06 4.07
C LEU A 171 3.62 2.44 3.46
N THR A 172 2.44 2.59 2.89
CA THR A 172 1.97 3.85 2.31
C THR A 172 1.79 4.89 3.41
N ARG A 173 2.38 6.07 3.26
CA ARG A 173 2.07 7.24 4.08
C ARG A 173 1.25 8.22 3.26
N HIS A 174 0.05 8.53 3.72
CA HIS A 174 -0.67 9.73 3.30
C HIS A 174 0.03 10.95 3.91
N GLY A 175 0.14 12.04 3.16
CA GLY A 175 0.86 13.25 3.52
C GLY A 175 2.36 13.21 3.22
N ALA A 176 2.83 12.38 2.28
CA ALA A 176 4.22 12.47 1.85
C ALA A 176 4.41 13.82 1.12
N ALA A 177 5.32 14.66 1.64
CA ALA A 177 5.57 15.97 1.06
C ALA A 177 5.90 15.82 -0.44
N LEU A 178 5.16 16.56 -1.29
CA LEU A 178 5.45 16.76 -2.72
C LEU A 178 5.08 15.62 -3.68
N ARG A 179 4.09 14.79 -3.33
CA ARG A 179 3.37 13.98 -4.32
C ARG A 179 1.91 14.44 -4.42
N PRO A 180 1.33 14.48 -5.64
CA PRO A 180 -0.11 14.60 -5.76
C PRO A 180 -0.76 13.44 -5.01
N GLU A 181 -1.64 13.76 -4.07
CA GLU A 181 -2.30 12.77 -3.23
C GLU A 181 -3.77 13.14 -3.09
N LEU A 182 -4.64 12.14 -3.24
CA LEU A 182 -6.08 12.28 -3.00
C LEU A 182 -6.71 13.42 -3.82
N GLY A 183 -6.24 13.65 -5.05
CA GLY A 183 -6.67 14.71 -5.94
C GLY A 183 -6.17 16.10 -5.58
N LEU A 184 -5.26 16.24 -4.62
CA LEU A 184 -4.64 17.50 -4.22
C LEU A 184 -3.20 17.57 -4.72
N ARG A 185 -2.84 18.74 -5.26
CA ARG A 185 -1.49 19.04 -5.74
C ARG A 185 -0.78 19.93 -4.72
N PRO A 186 0.32 19.47 -4.11
CA PRO A 186 1.07 20.30 -3.17
C PRO A 186 1.78 21.45 -3.91
N ALA A 187 1.99 22.56 -3.21
CA ALA A 187 2.85 23.64 -3.73
C ALA A 187 4.29 23.11 -3.89
N ALA A 188 4.96 23.50 -4.98
CA ALA A 188 6.38 23.24 -5.14
C ALA A 188 7.16 24.08 -4.11
N PRO A 189 8.19 23.53 -3.45
CA PRO A 189 9.05 24.30 -2.57
C PRO A 189 9.74 25.44 -3.31
N GLU A 190 10.02 26.52 -2.58
CA GLU A 190 10.94 27.55 -3.08
C GLU A 190 12.33 26.94 -3.27
N PHE A 191 12.96 27.25 -4.40
CA PHE A 191 14.31 26.78 -4.71
C PHE A 191 15.10 27.82 -5.49
N ARG A 192 16.42 27.65 -5.43
CA ARG A 192 17.40 28.40 -6.21
C ARG A 192 18.50 27.45 -6.64
N VAL A 193 18.75 27.39 -7.94
CA VAL A 193 19.83 26.57 -8.53
C VAL A 193 20.71 27.42 -9.44
N ARG A 194 21.95 26.97 -9.66
CA ARG A 194 22.97 27.73 -10.38
C ARG A 194 23.31 27.08 -11.72
N GLY A 195 23.14 27.82 -12.81
CA GLY A 195 23.53 27.42 -14.15
C GLY A 195 25.04 27.29 -14.31
N LEU A 196 25.48 26.45 -15.25
CA LEU A 196 26.91 26.30 -15.58
C LEU A 196 27.55 27.59 -16.14
N ASP A 197 26.73 28.46 -16.72
CA ASP A 197 27.10 29.80 -17.19
C ASP A 197 27.18 30.84 -16.05
N GLY A 198 26.86 30.44 -14.82
CA GLY A 198 26.82 31.30 -13.64
C GLY A 198 25.47 31.97 -13.38
N GLY A 199 24.49 31.80 -14.28
CA GLY A 199 23.12 32.26 -14.11
C GLY A 199 22.43 31.60 -12.91
N LEU A 200 21.33 32.22 -12.45
CA LEU A 200 20.48 31.65 -11.40
C LEU A 200 19.11 31.35 -12.00
N LEU A 201 18.52 30.25 -11.54
CA LEU A 201 17.11 29.94 -11.74
C LEU A 201 16.46 29.80 -10.38
N GLU A 202 15.36 30.51 -10.17
CA GLU A 202 14.59 30.59 -8.93
C GLU A 202 13.13 30.20 -9.18
N SER A 203 12.40 29.87 -8.11
CA SER A 203 10.97 29.53 -8.23
C SER A 203 10.11 30.62 -8.87
N CYS A 204 10.44 31.89 -8.66
CA CYS A 204 9.72 33.01 -9.28
C CYS A 204 9.89 33.07 -10.80
N ASP A 205 10.97 32.49 -11.34
CA ASP A 205 11.17 32.40 -12.80
C ASP A 205 10.19 31.41 -13.47
N LEU A 206 9.53 30.57 -12.65
CA LEU A 206 8.49 29.63 -13.11
C LEU A 206 7.07 30.22 -13.03
N GLU A 207 6.88 31.44 -12.51
CA GLU A 207 5.55 32.03 -12.38
C GLU A 207 4.82 32.10 -13.73
N GLY A 208 3.64 31.49 -13.81
CA GLY A 208 2.84 31.42 -15.03
C GLY A 208 3.36 30.44 -16.10
N LYS A 209 4.45 29.72 -15.83
CA LYS A 209 5.09 28.75 -16.74
C LYS A 209 4.95 27.32 -16.22
N VAL A 210 5.06 26.36 -17.13
CA VAL A 210 5.18 24.94 -16.74
C VAL A 210 6.65 24.66 -16.45
N GLY A 211 6.95 24.20 -15.24
CA GLY A 211 8.30 23.83 -14.82
C GLY A 211 8.52 22.32 -14.88
N VAL A 212 9.70 21.89 -15.32
CA VAL A 212 10.15 20.49 -15.20
C VAL A 212 11.49 20.49 -14.48
N LEU A 213 11.48 20.15 -13.19
CA LEU A 213 12.67 20.01 -12.37
C LEU A 213 13.13 18.55 -12.39
N MET A 214 14.36 18.27 -12.81
CA MET A 214 14.88 16.91 -12.84
C MET A 214 16.22 16.81 -12.10
N PHE A 215 16.25 16.07 -11.01
CA PHE A 215 17.50 15.72 -10.34
C PHE A 215 18.17 14.55 -11.05
N PHE A 216 19.44 14.71 -11.41
CA PHE A 216 20.18 13.73 -12.21
C PHE A 216 21.64 13.58 -11.75
N SER A 217 22.27 12.46 -12.10
CA SER A 217 23.71 12.25 -11.92
C SER A 217 24.42 12.24 -13.28
N PRO A 218 25.55 12.95 -13.44
CA PRO A 218 26.21 13.11 -14.74
C PRO A 218 26.86 11.82 -15.26
N THR A 219 26.99 10.79 -14.42
CA THR A 219 27.55 9.48 -14.80
C THR A 219 26.49 8.37 -14.90
N CYS A 220 25.20 8.72 -14.78
CA CYS A 220 24.10 7.75 -14.80
C CYS A 220 23.55 7.58 -16.23
N PRO A 221 23.64 6.38 -16.84
CA PRO A 221 23.12 6.15 -18.19
C PRO A 221 21.61 6.42 -18.34
N HIS A 222 20.82 6.10 -17.32
CA HIS A 222 19.39 6.39 -17.29
C HIS A 222 19.10 7.90 -17.20
N CYS A 223 19.98 8.68 -16.56
CA CYS A 223 19.87 10.15 -16.61
C CYS A 223 20.18 10.69 -18.01
N HIS A 224 21.18 10.14 -18.69
CA HIS A 224 21.52 10.52 -20.06
C HIS A 224 20.35 10.26 -21.01
N GLU A 225 19.72 9.10 -20.89
CA GLU A 225 18.53 8.75 -21.66
C GLU A 225 17.36 9.72 -21.41
N ALA A 226 17.14 10.13 -20.16
CA ALA A 226 16.09 11.10 -19.81
C ALA A 226 16.40 12.51 -20.35
N LEU A 227 17.65 12.97 -20.23
CA LEU A 227 18.09 14.25 -20.78
C LEU A 227 17.86 14.33 -22.30
N GLN A 228 18.24 13.28 -23.04
CA GLN A 228 18.01 13.21 -24.49
C GLN A 228 16.52 13.17 -24.85
N PHE A 229 15.70 12.51 -24.03
CA PHE A 229 14.24 12.55 -24.21
C PHE A 229 13.69 13.97 -24.04
N PHE A 230 14.14 14.70 -23.01
CA PHE A 230 13.70 16.08 -22.78
C PHE A 230 14.20 17.04 -23.86
N GLU A 231 15.44 16.91 -24.31
CA GLU A 231 15.98 17.68 -25.44
C GLU A 231 15.07 17.54 -26.68
N ALA A 232 14.70 16.30 -27.02
CA ALA A 232 13.80 16.03 -28.15
C ALA A 232 12.39 16.59 -27.93
N LEU A 233 11.84 16.46 -26.71
CA LEU A 233 10.51 16.97 -26.38
C LEU A 233 10.46 18.50 -26.40
N LEU A 234 11.49 19.18 -25.91
CA LEU A 234 11.62 20.64 -25.92
C LEU A 234 11.68 21.15 -27.37
N GLY A 235 12.49 20.50 -28.22
CA GLY A 235 12.53 20.83 -29.65
C GLY A 235 11.23 20.56 -30.41
N GLU A 236 10.41 19.60 -29.94
CA GLU A 236 9.07 19.35 -30.52
C GLU A 236 8.04 20.40 -30.09
N LEU A 237 8.10 20.85 -28.82
CA LEU A 237 7.14 21.79 -28.25
C LEU A 237 7.45 23.25 -28.61
N ASP A 238 8.74 23.59 -28.76
CA ASP A 238 9.26 24.90 -29.20
C ASP A 238 8.49 26.10 -28.59
N THR A 239 8.50 26.20 -27.26
CA THR A 239 7.77 27.21 -26.49
C THR A 239 8.59 27.73 -25.31
N ASP A 240 8.43 29.02 -25.00
CA ASP A 240 9.03 29.70 -23.85
C ASP A 240 8.21 29.58 -22.56
N GLU A 241 7.01 28.99 -22.66
CA GLU A 241 6.14 28.67 -21.52
C GLU A 241 6.57 27.39 -20.76
N LEU A 242 7.53 26.63 -21.29
CA LEU A 242 8.10 25.44 -20.65
C LEU A 242 9.53 25.73 -20.19
N VAL A 243 9.79 25.55 -18.90
CA VAL A 243 11.13 25.67 -18.31
C VAL A 243 11.60 24.28 -17.88
N PHE A 244 12.65 23.77 -18.52
CA PHE A 244 13.32 22.54 -18.11
C PHE A 244 14.56 22.87 -17.29
N ALA A 245 14.60 22.36 -16.05
CA ALA A 245 15.67 22.56 -15.09
C ALA A 245 16.30 21.21 -14.68
N PRO A 246 17.22 20.66 -15.50
CA PRO A 246 18.02 19.51 -15.09
C PRO A 246 19.08 19.97 -14.07
N VAL A 247 18.97 19.46 -12.84
CA VAL A 247 19.84 19.79 -11.71
C VAL A 247 20.73 18.60 -11.37
N SER A 248 22.04 18.80 -11.50
CA SER A 248 23.03 17.79 -11.14
C SER A 248 23.10 17.65 -9.62
N VAL A 249 22.99 16.42 -9.13
CA VAL A 249 23.27 16.07 -7.72
C VAL A 249 24.77 16.02 -7.41
N SER A 250 25.61 16.10 -8.44
CA SER A 250 27.06 16.27 -8.29
C SER A 250 27.45 17.73 -8.52
N ASP A 251 28.36 18.24 -7.69
CA ASP A 251 28.98 19.56 -7.80
C ASP A 251 30.26 19.57 -8.67
N ARG A 252 30.64 18.43 -9.24
CA ARG A 252 31.86 18.29 -10.06
C ARG A 252 31.61 18.80 -11.48
N ILE A 253 31.73 20.12 -11.65
CA ILE A 253 31.48 20.84 -12.92
C ILE A 253 32.14 20.15 -14.12
N TYR A 254 33.42 19.76 -14.03
CA TYR A 254 34.13 19.12 -15.14
C TYR A 254 33.48 17.80 -15.63
N VAL A 255 32.82 17.05 -14.76
CA VAL A 255 32.11 15.81 -15.13
C VAL A 255 30.82 16.14 -15.87
N ILE A 256 30.13 17.19 -15.43
CA ILE A 256 28.90 17.68 -16.06
C ILE A 256 29.23 18.22 -17.45
N GLU A 257 30.26 19.06 -17.59
CA GLU A 257 30.70 19.60 -18.87
C GLU A 257 31.11 18.49 -19.85
N GLN A 258 31.79 17.45 -19.37
CA GLN A 258 32.12 16.30 -20.21
C GLN A 258 30.85 15.59 -20.71
N MET A 259 29.89 15.32 -19.83
CA MET A 259 28.60 14.72 -20.22
C MET A 259 27.85 15.59 -21.23
N VAL A 260 27.79 16.91 -21.04
CA VAL A 260 27.13 17.85 -21.96
C VAL A 260 27.74 17.75 -23.36
N ASN A 261 29.07 17.71 -23.44
CA ASN A 261 29.78 17.55 -24.72
C ASN A 261 29.54 16.17 -25.36
N ASP A 262 29.59 15.11 -24.56
CA ASP A 262 29.41 13.72 -25.03
C ASP A 262 27.98 13.49 -25.56
N LEU A 263 26.98 14.04 -24.87
CA LEU A 263 25.56 13.93 -25.24
C LEU A 263 25.10 15.01 -26.23
N ARG A 264 25.90 16.07 -26.44
CA ARG A 264 25.59 17.24 -27.27
C ARG A 264 24.29 17.93 -26.85
N LEU A 265 24.14 18.17 -25.55
CA LEU A 265 22.96 18.83 -25.01
C LEU A 265 23.02 20.34 -25.30
N GLU A 266 21.88 20.92 -25.69
CA GLU A 266 21.75 22.36 -25.91
C GLU A 266 20.94 23.04 -24.80
N VAL A 267 20.19 22.26 -24.01
CA VAL A 267 19.47 22.76 -22.83
C VAL A 267 20.41 23.34 -21.77
N PRO A 268 19.97 24.33 -20.98
CA PRO A 268 20.72 24.81 -19.82
C PRO A 268 20.76 23.75 -18.72
N LEU A 269 21.92 23.57 -18.10
CA LEU A 269 22.11 22.67 -16.96
C LEU A 269 22.40 23.46 -15.69
N TYR A 270 21.92 22.91 -14.58
CA TYR A 270 22.02 23.52 -13.28
C TYR A 270 22.74 22.61 -12.28
N THR A 271 23.30 23.25 -11.25
CA THR A 271 23.86 22.62 -10.06
C THR A 271 23.08 23.13 -8.85
N ASP A 272 23.07 22.33 -7.77
CA ASP A 272 22.52 22.72 -6.46
C ASP A 272 23.64 22.82 -5.42
N PRO A 273 24.44 23.91 -5.42
CA PRO A 273 25.48 24.09 -4.42
C PRO A 273 24.90 24.09 -3.01
N GLY A 274 25.31 23.12 -2.19
CA GLY A 274 24.82 22.94 -0.83
C GLY A 274 23.59 22.03 -0.70
N GLY A 275 23.04 21.52 -1.80
CA GLY A 275 21.98 20.50 -1.79
C GLY A 275 20.64 20.98 -1.23
N ASN A 276 20.37 22.30 -1.29
CA ASN A 276 19.15 22.87 -0.68
C ASN A 276 17.92 22.48 -1.49
N ALA A 277 17.97 22.66 -2.81
CA ALA A 277 16.84 22.30 -3.68
C ALA A 277 16.55 20.79 -3.58
N ALA A 278 17.59 19.95 -3.59
CA ALA A 278 17.43 18.51 -3.42
C ALA A 278 16.76 18.17 -2.08
N ARG A 279 17.21 18.77 -0.97
CA ARG A 279 16.61 18.56 0.35
C ARG A 279 15.15 19.02 0.39
N ASP A 280 14.86 20.21 -0.08
CA ASP A 280 13.54 20.84 0.05
C ASP A 280 12.51 20.12 -0.84
N PHE A 281 12.92 19.65 -2.02
CA PHE A 281 12.12 18.76 -2.86
C PHE A 281 12.03 17.32 -2.37
N THR A 282 12.63 16.99 -1.22
CA THR A 282 12.74 15.62 -0.71
C THR A 282 13.34 14.66 -1.75
N HIS A 283 14.21 15.18 -2.62
CA HIS A 283 15.04 14.36 -3.49
C HIS A 283 16.13 13.73 -2.64
N ARG A 284 16.31 12.42 -2.77
CA ARG A 284 17.25 11.75 -1.90
C ARG A 284 18.17 10.73 -2.59
N PHE A 285 17.70 9.82 -3.45
CA PHE A 285 18.57 8.72 -3.96
C PHE A 285 18.33 8.25 -5.40
N SER A 286 17.08 8.26 -5.86
CA SER A 286 16.75 7.76 -7.20
C SER A 286 16.99 8.85 -8.22
N VAL A 287 17.82 8.59 -9.21
CA VAL A 287 17.97 9.46 -10.38
C VAL A 287 17.73 8.65 -11.66
N PRO A 288 17.09 9.22 -12.70
CA PRO A 288 16.50 10.56 -12.70
C PRO A 288 15.25 10.65 -11.81
N ASP A 289 15.04 11.79 -11.17
CA ASP A 289 13.82 12.12 -10.40
C ASP A 289 13.23 13.39 -10.99
N THR A 290 12.11 13.26 -11.67
CA THR A 290 11.51 14.28 -12.52
C THR A 290 10.21 14.77 -11.92
N ILE A 291 10.10 16.07 -11.70
CA ILE A 291 8.96 16.73 -11.09
C ILE A 291 8.39 17.72 -12.10
N VAL A 292 7.10 17.61 -12.40
CA VAL A 292 6.36 18.52 -13.27
C VAL A 292 5.59 19.50 -12.39
N ILE A 293 5.76 20.78 -12.64
CA ILE A 293 5.18 21.90 -11.88
C ILE A 293 4.25 22.67 -12.84
N ASP A 294 3.00 22.90 -12.43
CA ASP A 294 2.04 23.66 -13.23
C ASP A 294 2.23 25.19 -13.09
N ARG A 295 1.46 25.96 -13.87
CA ARG A 295 1.57 27.42 -13.94
C ARG A 295 1.27 28.15 -12.61
N ASP A 296 0.60 27.46 -11.69
CA ASP A 296 0.30 27.96 -10.34
C ASP A 296 1.40 27.60 -9.32
N GLY A 297 2.51 27.01 -9.78
CA GLY A 297 3.60 26.58 -8.91
C GLY A 297 3.26 25.31 -8.10
N ARG A 298 2.30 24.49 -8.53
CA ARG A 298 1.96 23.23 -7.85
C ARG A 298 2.56 22.02 -8.54
N VAL A 299 2.94 21.01 -7.76
CA VAL A 299 3.46 19.75 -8.28
C VAL A 299 2.31 18.95 -8.92
N LEU A 300 2.37 18.81 -10.25
CA LEU A 300 1.39 18.07 -11.05
C LEU A 300 1.71 16.58 -11.12
N ALA A 301 2.99 16.22 -11.21
CA ALA A 301 3.44 14.84 -11.23
C ALA A 301 4.90 14.72 -10.77
N ARG A 302 5.28 13.53 -10.28
CA ARG A 302 6.66 13.17 -9.97
C ARG A 302 6.93 11.74 -10.40
N HIS A 303 7.99 11.53 -11.17
CA HIS A 303 8.39 10.22 -11.70
C HIS A 303 9.85 9.93 -11.37
N GLN A 304 10.10 8.73 -10.88
CA GLN A 304 11.45 8.24 -10.59
C GLN A 304 11.86 7.20 -11.63
N GLY A 305 13.08 7.31 -12.14
CA GLY A 305 13.61 6.48 -13.22
C GLY A 305 13.19 6.96 -14.61
N VAL A 306 13.59 6.20 -15.63
CA VAL A 306 13.21 6.44 -17.02
C VAL A 306 12.90 5.11 -17.69
N ASN A 307 11.80 5.07 -18.42
CA ASN A 307 11.42 3.96 -19.28
C ASN A 307 10.38 4.47 -20.30
N PRO A 308 10.00 3.69 -21.32
CA PRO A 308 9.03 4.12 -22.33
C PRO A 308 7.68 4.60 -21.75
N ARG A 309 7.19 3.99 -20.67
CA ARG A 309 5.94 4.40 -20.01
C ARG A 309 6.08 5.78 -19.35
N ILE A 310 7.14 6.00 -18.57
CA ILE A 310 7.42 7.27 -17.90
C ILE A 310 7.58 8.39 -18.92
N LYS A 311 8.33 8.16 -20.01
CA LYS A 311 8.46 9.15 -21.10
C LYS A 311 7.09 9.51 -21.72
N ALA A 312 6.23 8.52 -21.92
CA ALA A 312 4.88 8.76 -22.44
C ALA A 312 4.02 9.55 -21.44
N LEU A 313 4.05 9.22 -20.15
CA LEU A 313 3.35 9.96 -19.10
C LEU A 313 3.82 11.41 -19.00
N LEU A 314 5.13 11.63 -18.93
CA LEU A 314 5.73 12.97 -18.90
C LEU A 314 5.29 13.79 -20.11
N SER A 315 5.32 13.21 -21.31
CA SER A 315 4.86 13.88 -22.52
C SER A 315 3.39 14.31 -22.43
N VAL A 316 2.50 13.41 -22.01
CA VAL A 316 1.06 13.69 -21.88
C VAL A 316 0.79 14.72 -20.78
N GLN A 317 1.48 14.63 -19.64
CA GLN A 317 1.31 15.53 -18.50
C GLN A 317 1.82 16.95 -18.80
N ILE A 318 3.00 17.08 -19.43
CA ILE A 318 3.57 18.38 -19.81
C ILE A 318 2.69 19.05 -20.87
N ARG A 319 2.25 18.31 -21.89
CA ARG A 319 1.34 18.84 -22.93
C ARG A 319 0.01 19.30 -22.36
N ALA A 320 -0.58 18.52 -21.43
CA ALA A 320 -1.79 18.91 -20.72
C ALA A 320 -1.57 20.21 -19.92
N ALA A 321 -0.46 20.32 -19.19
CA ALA A 321 -0.14 21.50 -18.39
C ALA A 321 0.07 22.76 -19.25
N LEU A 322 0.67 22.61 -20.44
CA LEU A 322 0.85 23.69 -21.40
C LEU A 322 -0.46 24.07 -22.14
N GLY A 323 -1.47 23.20 -22.13
CA GLY A 323 -2.70 23.39 -22.90
C GLY A 323 -2.51 23.28 -24.42
N VAL A 324 -1.49 22.54 -24.86
CA VAL A 324 -1.20 22.30 -26.29
C VAL A 324 -1.82 20.98 -26.76
N GLU A 325 -1.65 20.65 -28.05
CA GLU A 325 -2.08 19.36 -28.58
C GLU A 325 -1.49 18.21 -27.75
N ASN A 326 -2.38 17.40 -27.18
CA ASN A 326 -2.05 16.29 -26.32
C ASN A 326 -2.52 14.96 -26.95
N PRO A 327 -1.64 14.25 -27.68
CA PRO A 327 -2.01 13.00 -28.32
C PRO A 327 -2.22 11.91 -27.27
N ILE A 328 -3.23 11.07 -27.49
CA ILE A 328 -3.49 9.92 -26.61
C ILE A 328 -2.36 8.90 -26.76
N ARG A 329 -1.66 8.62 -25.66
CA ARG A 329 -0.54 7.67 -25.58
C ARG A 329 -0.90 6.37 -24.81
N LEU A 330 -2.18 5.99 -24.83
CA LEU A 330 -2.67 4.76 -24.19
C LEU A 330 -2.14 3.52 -24.90
N SER A 331 -1.96 2.43 -24.15
CA SER A 331 -1.52 1.14 -24.68
C SER A 331 -2.55 0.59 -25.68
N ARG A 332 -2.11 0.24 -26.89
CA ARG A 332 -2.99 -0.30 -27.94
C ARG A 332 -3.40 -1.77 -27.70
N ARG A 333 -2.59 -2.51 -26.94
CA ARG A 333 -2.71 -3.98 -26.79
C ARG A 333 -2.65 -4.45 -25.33
N GLY A 334 -2.64 -3.52 -24.38
CA GLY A 334 -2.61 -3.80 -22.96
C GLY A 334 -3.33 -2.71 -22.20
N TYR A 335 -2.98 -2.58 -20.93
CA TYR A 335 -3.52 -1.58 -20.03
C TYR A 335 -2.51 -0.46 -19.82
N SER A 336 -3.00 0.75 -19.57
CA SER A 336 -2.16 1.95 -19.48
C SER A 336 -1.92 2.36 -18.02
N GLY A 337 -2.88 2.09 -17.15
CA GLY A 337 -2.94 2.60 -15.80
C GLY A 337 -3.64 3.97 -15.74
N GLN A 338 -4.22 4.24 -14.58
CA GLN A 338 -4.99 5.45 -14.27
C GLN A 338 -4.23 6.76 -14.50
N GLU A 339 -2.89 6.79 -14.41
CA GLU A 339 -2.10 8.02 -14.46
C GLU A 339 -2.17 8.70 -15.84
N PHE A 340 -2.37 7.91 -16.91
CA PHE A 340 -2.62 8.46 -18.24
C PHE A 340 -3.97 9.17 -18.32
N CYS A 341 -4.97 8.65 -17.61
CA CYS A 341 -6.31 9.23 -17.56
C CYS A 341 -6.29 10.54 -16.76
N GLN A 342 -5.56 10.58 -15.65
CA GLN A 342 -5.42 11.76 -14.78
C GLN A 342 -5.01 13.02 -15.55
N ALA A 343 -4.11 12.89 -16.54
CA ALA A 343 -3.58 14.04 -17.28
C ALA A 343 -4.67 14.84 -18.02
N CYS A 344 -5.72 14.16 -18.53
CA CYS A 344 -6.84 14.79 -19.24
C CYS A 344 -8.13 14.82 -18.41
N HIS A 345 -8.28 13.92 -17.45
CA HIS A 345 -9.45 13.76 -16.59
C HIS A 345 -9.11 13.93 -15.09
N PRO A 346 -8.50 15.07 -14.67
CA PRO A 346 -8.03 15.23 -13.30
C PRO A 346 -9.17 15.23 -12.27
N GLY A 347 -10.35 15.73 -12.64
CA GLY A 347 -11.52 15.74 -11.73
C GLY A 347 -12.08 14.35 -11.49
N GLN A 348 -12.25 13.54 -12.54
CA GLN A 348 -12.70 12.15 -12.43
C GLN A 348 -11.70 11.32 -11.63
N HIS A 349 -10.42 11.46 -11.95
CA HIS A 349 -9.33 10.80 -11.23
C HIS A 349 -9.31 11.17 -9.74
N SER A 350 -9.40 12.46 -9.41
CA SER A 350 -9.48 12.93 -8.02
C SER A 350 -10.66 12.33 -7.27
N SER A 351 -11.84 12.25 -7.92
CA SER A 351 -13.00 11.62 -7.29
C SER A 351 -12.84 10.11 -7.11
N TRP A 352 -12.11 9.43 -8.00
CA TRP A 352 -11.81 8.00 -7.94
C TRP A 352 -10.79 7.66 -6.85
N GLU A 353 -9.74 8.46 -6.69
CA GLU A 353 -8.75 8.30 -5.61
C GLU A 353 -9.42 8.36 -4.24
N LEU A 354 -10.53 9.08 -4.15
CA LEU A 354 -11.40 9.12 -2.98
C LEU A 354 -12.42 7.99 -2.97
N THR A 355 -12.17 6.82 -3.55
CA THR A 355 -13.04 5.63 -3.44
C THR A 355 -12.24 4.44 -2.91
N ARG A 356 -12.91 3.43 -2.36
CA ARG A 356 -12.22 2.20 -1.92
C ARG A 356 -11.59 1.41 -3.08
N HIS A 357 -12.03 1.66 -4.32
CA HIS A 357 -11.47 1.01 -5.50
C HIS A 357 -10.00 1.40 -5.72
N ALA A 358 -9.65 2.66 -5.45
CA ALA A 358 -8.27 3.14 -5.55
C ALA A 358 -7.31 2.43 -4.58
N PHE A 359 -7.83 1.95 -3.45
CA PHE A 359 -7.06 1.26 -2.40
C PHE A 359 -7.34 -0.24 -2.32
N ALA A 360 -7.95 -0.82 -3.35
CA ALA A 360 -8.39 -2.20 -3.29
C ALA A 360 -7.19 -3.15 -3.10
N PHE A 361 -6.08 -2.94 -3.80
CA PHE A 361 -4.94 -3.85 -3.72
C PHE A 361 -4.24 -3.82 -2.35
N GLU A 362 -4.20 -2.65 -1.72
CA GLU A 362 -3.65 -2.42 -0.39
C GLU A 362 -4.35 -3.31 0.65
N THR A 363 -5.66 -3.55 0.49
CA THR A 363 -6.37 -4.49 1.37
C THR A 363 -5.84 -5.92 1.24
N LEU A 364 -5.39 -6.36 0.06
CA LEU A 364 -4.79 -7.69 -0.07
C LEU A 364 -3.44 -7.76 0.63
N VAL A 365 -2.68 -6.68 0.52
CA VAL A 365 -1.37 -6.54 1.15
C VAL A 365 -1.50 -6.59 2.66
N GLU A 366 -2.44 -5.86 3.26
CA GLU A 366 -2.77 -5.88 4.70
C GLU A 366 -3.04 -7.30 5.23
N HIS A 367 -3.76 -8.11 4.45
CA HIS A 367 -4.13 -9.48 4.83
C HIS A 367 -3.13 -10.53 4.31
N ASN A 368 -2.00 -10.10 3.71
CA ASN A 368 -0.95 -10.97 3.16
C ASN A 368 -1.45 -11.96 2.07
N VAL A 369 -2.46 -11.55 1.30
CA VAL A 369 -3.07 -12.31 0.19
C VAL A 369 -2.90 -11.59 -1.16
N ASP A 370 -1.95 -10.66 -1.27
CA ASP A 370 -1.62 -9.89 -2.48
C ASP A 370 -1.03 -10.72 -3.63
N ARG A 371 -0.95 -12.04 -3.43
CA ARG A 371 -0.54 -13.04 -4.44
C ARG A 371 -1.55 -14.17 -4.61
N ASP A 372 -2.70 -14.08 -3.95
CA ASP A 372 -3.74 -15.11 -4.05
C ASP A 372 -4.50 -14.97 -5.38
N PRO A 373 -4.45 -15.96 -6.28
CA PRO A 373 -5.17 -15.91 -7.55
C PRO A 373 -6.70 -15.88 -7.38
N GLU A 374 -7.27 -16.21 -6.21
CA GLU A 374 -8.69 -16.00 -5.92
C GLU A 374 -9.02 -14.52 -5.68
N CYS A 375 -8.06 -13.73 -5.20
CA CYS A 375 -8.24 -12.32 -4.86
C CYS A 375 -7.89 -11.36 -6.01
N LEU A 376 -6.82 -11.66 -6.74
CA LEU A 376 -6.27 -10.79 -7.78
C LEU A 376 -7.23 -10.40 -8.93
N PRO A 377 -8.19 -11.25 -9.36
CA PRO A 377 -9.18 -10.87 -10.37
C PRO A 377 -9.98 -9.61 -10.03
N CYS A 378 -10.25 -9.37 -8.73
CA CYS A 378 -11.09 -8.25 -8.28
C CYS A 378 -10.27 -7.05 -7.79
N HIS A 379 -8.95 -7.18 -7.66
CA HIS A 379 -8.08 -6.19 -7.03
C HIS A 379 -6.97 -5.68 -7.96
N THR A 380 -7.00 -6.07 -9.23
CA THR A 380 -6.03 -5.66 -10.23
C THR A 380 -6.69 -5.38 -11.58
N VAL A 381 -5.99 -4.63 -12.42
CA VAL A 381 -6.43 -4.31 -13.78
C VAL A 381 -6.00 -5.43 -14.72
N GLY A 382 -6.99 -6.03 -15.40
CA GLY A 382 -6.73 -6.97 -16.48
C GLY A 382 -6.10 -8.29 -16.04
N TRP A 383 -6.50 -8.83 -14.89
CA TRP A 383 -5.98 -10.11 -14.36
C TRP A 383 -5.91 -11.21 -15.43
N GLU A 384 -4.71 -11.75 -15.65
CA GLU A 384 -4.37 -12.79 -16.63
C GLU A 384 -4.77 -12.47 -18.09
N GLN A 385 -5.14 -11.23 -18.38
CA GLN A 385 -5.36 -10.75 -19.74
C GLN A 385 -4.04 -10.31 -20.37
N PRO A 386 -3.90 -10.39 -21.71
CA PRO A 386 -2.72 -9.88 -22.41
C PRO A 386 -2.41 -8.42 -22.04
N GLY A 387 -1.21 -8.19 -21.52
CA GLY A 387 -0.74 -6.87 -21.08
C GLY A 387 -1.36 -6.36 -19.77
N GLY A 388 -2.12 -7.20 -19.05
CA GLY A 388 -2.66 -6.90 -17.73
C GLY A 388 -1.82 -7.48 -16.58
N TYR A 389 -2.35 -7.37 -15.36
CA TYR A 389 -1.68 -7.87 -14.16
C TYR A 389 -1.65 -9.41 -14.13
N SER A 390 -0.54 -10.00 -13.71
CA SER A 390 -0.43 -11.45 -13.45
C SER A 390 0.61 -11.73 -12.37
N LEU A 391 0.74 -12.98 -11.92
CA LEU A 391 1.82 -13.38 -11.00
C LEU A 391 3.22 -13.26 -11.64
N GLU A 392 3.30 -13.27 -12.97
CA GLU A 392 4.53 -13.07 -13.72
C GLU A 392 4.79 -11.58 -13.98
N ASN A 393 3.73 -10.80 -14.19
CA ASN A 393 3.76 -9.37 -14.47
C ASN A 393 3.04 -8.59 -13.36
N GLN A 394 3.74 -8.34 -12.26
CA GLN A 394 3.21 -7.68 -11.05
C GLN A 394 3.31 -6.14 -11.10
N SER A 395 3.08 -5.58 -12.29
CA SER A 395 3.23 -4.15 -12.58
C SER A 395 2.47 -3.26 -11.58
N GLU A 396 3.18 -2.36 -10.88
CA GLU A 396 2.59 -1.51 -9.83
C GLU A 396 1.43 -0.64 -10.35
N HIS A 397 1.55 -0.10 -11.57
CA HIS A 397 0.53 0.75 -12.18
C HIS A 397 -0.77 0.02 -12.57
N LEU A 398 -0.84 -1.30 -12.40
CA LEU A 398 -2.05 -2.12 -12.65
C LEU A 398 -2.68 -2.64 -11.35
N ARG A 399 -2.16 -2.23 -10.19
CA ARG A 399 -2.74 -2.59 -8.89
C ARG A 399 -3.98 -1.76 -8.59
N GLY A 400 -4.96 -2.37 -7.94
CA GLY A 400 -6.22 -1.74 -7.56
C GLY A 400 -7.32 -1.87 -8.61
N VAL A 401 -8.48 -1.32 -8.28
CA VAL A 401 -9.62 -1.23 -9.21
C VAL A 401 -9.61 0.17 -9.82
N GLN A 402 -9.19 0.26 -11.07
CA GLN A 402 -8.90 1.53 -11.74
C GLN A 402 -9.91 1.86 -12.83
N CYS A 403 -9.65 2.94 -13.58
CA CYS A 403 -10.46 3.38 -14.72
C CYS A 403 -10.72 2.23 -15.72
N GLU A 404 -9.66 1.49 -16.08
CA GLU A 404 -9.72 0.44 -17.10
C GLU A 404 -10.41 -0.85 -16.60
N THR A 405 -10.66 -0.98 -15.29
CA THR A 405 -11.51 -2.07 -14.75
C THR A 405 -12.96 -1.83 -15.13
N CYS A 406 -13.45 -0.60 -15.01
CA CYS A 406 -14.84 -0.25 -15.27
C CYS A 406 -15.12 0.10 -16.74
N HIS A 407 -14.24 0.90 -17.36
CA HIS A 407 -14.42 1.44 -18.70
C HIS A 407 -13.74 0.63 -19.80
N GLY A 408 -13.12 -0.50 -19.43
CA GLY A 408 -12.32 -1.32 -20.32
C GLY A 408 -10.99 -0.66 -20.72
N ARG A 409 -10.20 -1.39 -21.50
CA ARG A 409 -8.90 -0.93 -22.00
C ARG A 409 -9.05 0.35 -22.85
N GLY A 410 -8.11 1.29 -22.69
CA GLY A 410 -8.13 2.63 -23.31
C GLY A 410 -8.08 2.74 -24.84
N GLY A 411 -8.51 1.74 -25.62
CA GLY A 411 -8.43 1.74 -27.08
C GLY A 411 -9.65 1.13 -27.77
N PRO A 412 -10.35 1.84 -28.69
CA PRO A 412 -10.16 3.24 -29.09
C PRO A 412 -10.96 4.21 -28.18
N HIS A 413 -10.29 4.77 -27.17
CA HIS A 413 -10.89 5.71 -26.20
C HIS A 413 -11.58 6.95 -26.81
N GLN A 414 -11.22 7.36 -28.04
CA GLN A 414 -11.84 8.49 -28.74
C GLN A 414 -13.13 8.14 -29.49
N SER A 415 -13.56 6.87 -29.50
CA SER A 415 -14.83 6.53 -30.13
C SER A 415 -15.99 7.04 -29.27
N PRO A 416 -17.03 7.67 -29.85
CA PRO A 416 -18.27 7.94 -29.12
C PRO A 416 -18.89 6.67 -28.51
N ASP A 417 -18.55 5.50 -29.03
CA ASP A 417 -19.01 4.20 -28.54
C ASP A 417 -18.26 3.71 -27.29
N PHE A 418 -17.09 4.30 -26.96
CA PHE A 418 -16.22 3.85 -25.86
C PHE A 418 -16.94 3.79 -24.51
N LEU A 419 -17.83 4.76 -24.23
CA LEU A 419 -18.66 4.76 -23.03
C LEU A 419 -20.09 4.27 -23.29
N ALA A 420 -20.59 4.39 -24.53
CA ALA A 420 -21.99 4.07 -24.85
C ALA A 420 -22.30 2.57 -24.76
N GLU A 421 -21.28 1.71 -24.88
CA GLU A 421 -21.43 0.26 -24.85
C GLU A 421 -20.99 -0.40 -23.52
N THR A 422 -20.55 0.38 -22.53
CA THR A 422 -20.10 -0.20 -21.26
C THR A 422 -21.30 -0.53 -20.38
N ASP A 423 -21.64 -1.81 -20.30
CA ASP A 423 -22.58 -2.33 -19.29
C ASP A 423 -21.92 -2.34 -17.90
N LEU A 424 -22.01 -1.20 -17.22
CA LEU A 424 -21.44 -1.00 -15.89
C LEU A 424 -22.04 -1.96 -14.85
N GLU A 425 -23.30 -2.39 -15.01
CA GLU A 425 -23.91 -3.34 -14.08
C GLU A 425 -23.21 -4.70 -14.18
N SER A 426 -23.03 -5.21 -15.40
CA SER A 426 -22.27 -6.44 -15.64
C SER A 426 -20.84 -6.35 -15.11
N VAL A 427 -20.16 -5.21 -15.31
CA VAL A 427 -18.79 -5.02 -14.79
C VAL A 427 -18.76 -4.98 -13.26
N CYS A 428 -19.70 -4.30 -12.59
CA CYS A 428 -19.76 -4.34 -11.13
C CYS A 428 -19.96 -5.78 -10.61
N LEU A 429 -20.79 -6.57 -11.28
CA LEU A 429 -21.14 -7.93 -10.87
C LEU A 429 -20.03 -8.97 -11.13
N THR A 430 -18.93 -8.63 -11.84
CA THR A 430 -17.77 -9.53 -11.93
C THR A 430 -17.06 -9.70 -10.60
N CYS A 431 -17.11 -8.67 -9.75
CA CYS A 431 -16.48 -8.66 -8.43
C CYS A 431 -17.52 -8.66 -7.30
N HIS A 432 -18.61 -7.91 -7.46
CA HIS A 432 -19.67 -7.79 -6.45
C HIS A 432 -20.73 -8.88 -6.58
N THR A 433 -20.33 -10.12 -6.35
CA THR A 433 -21.25 -11.27 -6.29
C THR A 433 -21.81 -11.45 -4.88
N PRO A 434 -22.86 -12.28 -4.68
CA PRO A 434 -23.29 -12.65 -3.34
C PRO A 434 -22.18 -13.26 -2.47
N GLU A 435 -21.19 -13.93 -3.05
CA GLU A 435 -20.04 -14.52 -2.33
C GLU A 435 -19.08 -13.44 -1.79
N HIS A 436 -18.80 -12.41 -2.58
CA HIS A 436 -17.80 -11.38 -2.28
C HIS A 436 -18.40 -10.09 -1.69
N SER A 437 -19.71 -9.89 -1.72
CA SER A 437 -20.35 -8.66 -1.26
C SER A 437 -21.69 -8.89 -0.56
N LEU A 438 -21.77 -8.42 0.69
CA LEU A 438 -23.02 -8.38 1.44
C LEU A 438 -23.96 -7.32 0.84
N ARG A 439 -25.17 -7.75 0.44
CA ARG A 439 -26.26 -6.89 -0.04
C ARG A 439 -25.77 -5.83 -1.04
N PHE A 440 -25.17 -6.29 -2.14
CA PHE A 440 -24.84 -5.44 -3.26
C PHE A 440 -26.07 -5.21 -4.14
N VAL A 441 -26.54 -3.97 -4.20
CA VAL A 441 -27.62 -3.54 -5.09
C VAL A 441 -27.05 -2.47 -6.00
N PHE A 442 -26.84 -2.79 -7.29
CA PHE A 442 -26.14 -1.93 -8.24
C PHE A 442 -26.67 -0.48 -8.23
N ALA A 443 -27.99 -0.30 -8.32
CA ALA A 443 -28.63 1.02 -8.32
C ALA A 443 -28.37 1.83 -7.04
N GLU A 444 -28.21 1.19 -5.88
CA GLU A 444 -27.88 1.86 -4.61
C GLU A 444 -26.39 2.21 -4.52
N ARG A 445 -25.51 1.45 -5.20
CA ARG A 445 -24.05 1.61 -5.10
C ARG A 445 -23.46 2.54 -6.15
N LEU A 446 -24.04 2.59 -7.36
CA LEU A 446 -23.53 3.42 -8.46
C LEU A 446 -23.31 4.89 -8.08
N PRO A 447 -24.22 5.57 -7.32
CA PRO A 447 -23.98 6.97 -6.93
C PRO A 447 -22.74 7.20 -6.06
N LEU A 448 -22.23 6.16 -5.38
CA LEU A 448 -21.05 6.27 -4.51
C LEU A 448 -19.73 6.32 -5.30
N VAL A 449 -19.74 5.86 -6.55
CA VAL A 449 -18.57 5.81 -7.44
C VAL A 449 -18.73 6.69 -8.68
N SER A 450 -19.92 7.25 -8.90
CA SER A 450 -20.19 8.16 -10.01
C SER A 450 -19.37 9.44 -9.88
N HIS A 451 -18.56 9.73 -10.90
CA HIS A 451 -17.79 10.97 -10.97
C HIS A 451 -18.67 12.22 -10.92
N ALA A 452 -19.85 12.18 -11.55
CA ALA A 452 -20.79 13.29 -11.55
C ALA A 452 -21.39 13.53 -10.16
N ALA A 453 -21.77 12.47 -9.45
CA ALA A 453 -22.26 12.59 -8.07
C ALA A 453 -21.16 13.07 -7.13
N ASN A 454 -19.92 12.61 -7.35
CA ASN A 454 -18.77 12.86 -6.49
C ASN A 454 -17.97 14.12 -6.86
N SER A 455 -18.42 14.93 -7.83
CA SER A 455 -17.75 16.18 -8.21
C SER A 455 -17.58 17.14 -7.02
N ARG A 456 -18.51 17.09 -6.07
CA ARG A 456 -18.45 17.81 -4.78
C ARG A 456 -17.18 17.59 -3.97
N PHE A 457 -16.47 16.47 -4.18
CA PHE A 457 -15.23 16.20 -3.46
C PHE A 457 -14.08 17.14 -3.83
N ALA A 458 -14.17 17.82 -4.99
CA ALA A 458 -13.17 18.78 -5.41
C ALA A 458 -12.98 19.94 -4.41
N GLU A 459 -14.01 20.26 -3.62
CA GLU A 459 -14.02 21.38 -2.67
C GLU A 459 -13.48 20.98 -1.28
N LEU A 460 -13.25 19.69 -1.03
CA LEU A 460 -12.79 19.21 0.28
C LEU A 460 -11.31 19.52 0.53
N SER A 461 -10.99 19.89 1.78
CA SER A 461 -9.61 20.00 2.28
C SER A 461 -8.89 18.66 2.30
N LEU A 462 -7.57 18.67 2.51
CA LEU A 462 -6.81 17.42 2.67
C LEU A 462 -7.30 16.62 3.87
N GLU A 463 -7.52 17.28 5.00
CA GLU A 463 -8.03 16.67 6.23
C GLU A 463 -9.42 16.07 5.99
N GLU A 464 -10.33 16.79 5.35
CA GLU A 464 -11.67 16.26 5.04
C GLU A 464 -11.63 15.05 4.10
N ARG A 465 -10.69 15.01 3.15
CA ARG A 465 -10.47 13.88 2.25
C ARG A 465 -9.87 12.68 2.96
N ILE A 466 -8.90 12.90 3.84
CA ILE A 466 -8.32 11.87 4.72
C ILE A 466 -9.43 11.30 5.61
N GLU A 467 -10.19 12.16 6.30
CA GLU A 467 -11.32 11.72 7.11
C GLU A 467 -12.39 11.00 6.27
N LEU A 468 -12.61 11.38 5.00
CA LEU A 468 -13.52 10.66 4.11
C LEU A 468 -13.03 9.23 3.82
N ILE A 469 -11.72 9.02 3.74
CA ILE A 469 -11.10 7.70 3.56
C ILE A 469 -11.09 6.92 4.87
N GLU A 470 -10.73 7.55 5.99
CA GLU A 470 -10.64 6.94 7.32
C GLU A 470 -12.01 6.59 7.91
N ARG A 471 -13.02 7.49 7.80
CA ARG A 471 -14.41 7.23 8.23
C ARG A 471 -15.07 6.09 7.46
N ARG A 472 -14.44 5.60 6.39
CA ARG A 472 -14.84 4.36 5.73
C ARG A 472 -14.24 3.16 6.46
N ASP A 473 -14.40 3.14 7.78
CA ASP A 473 -14.28 1.90 8.51
C ASP A 473 -15.31 0.89 7.94
N LYS A 474 -14.93 -0.38 7.89
CA LYS A 474 -15.68 -1.51 7.30
C LYS A 474 -17.02 -1.75 8.02
N ARG A 475 -17.29 -1.04 9.13
CA ARG A 475 -18.15 -1.43 10.24
C ARG A 475 -19.49 -0.67 10.35
N GLN A 476 -19.68 0.43 9.62
CA GLN A 476 -20.91 1.25 9.68
C GLN A 476 -21.88 1.02 8.52
N ARG A 477 -22.00 -0.20 8.02
CA ARG A 477 -22.96 -0.53 6.95
C ARG A 477 -24.25 -1.09 7.55
N LYS A 478 -25.40 -0.74 6.97
CA LYS A 478 -26.61 -1.56 7.11
C LYS A 478 -26.37 -2.88 6.35
N LEU A 479 -25.82 -3.86 7.05
CA LEU A 479 -25.46 -5.17 6.51
C LEU A 479 -26.69 -6.07 6.31
N PHE A 480 -27.74 -5.86 7.10
CA PHE A 480 -28.92 -6.71 7.16
C PHE A 480 -30.16 -6.02 6.60
N GLU A 481 -31.12 -6.83 6.15
CA GLU A 481 -32.47 -6.34 5.87
C GLU A 481 -33.14 -5.82 7.15
N THR A 482 -34.10 -4.93 6.98
CA THR A 482 -34.89 -4.41 8.11
C THR A 482 -35.98 -5.42 8.42
N ALA A 483 -35.90 -6.04 9.59
CA ALA A 483 -36.89 -6.97 10.13
C ALA A 483 -36.78 -6.99 11.66
N ASP A 484 -37.73 -7.64 12.33
CA ASP A 484 -37.74 -7.72 13.78
C ASP A 484 -36.73 -8.74 14.30
N TYR A 485 -36.13 -8.45 15.47
CA TYR A 485 -35.27 -9.37 16.19
C TYR A 485 -36.10 -10.35 17.02
N VAL A 486 -35.80 -11.64 16.91
CA VAL A 486 -36.55 -12.72 17.58
C VAL A 486 -35.78 -13.41 18.71
N GLY A 487 -34.48 -13.15 18.84
CA GLY A 487 -33.59 -13.74 19.83
C GLY A 487 -33.09 -15.15 19.46
N SER A 488 -31.93 -15.53 20.02
CA SER A 488 -31.28 -16.82 19.71
C SER A 488 -32.13 -18.05 20.03
N ASP A 489 -32.99 -17.97 21.06
CA ASP A 489 -33.85 -19.09 21.48
C ASP A 489 -34.84 -19.51 20.38
N ALA A 490 -35.27 -18.57 19.53
CA ALA A 490 -36.15 -18.87 18.40
C ALA A 490 -35.50 -19.80 17.37
N CYS A 491 -34.16 -19.82 17.30
CA CYS A 491 -33.39 -20.63 16.35
C CYS A 491 -33.18 -22.08 16.83
N ALA A 492 -33.26 -22.33 18.15
CA ALA A 492 -32.80 -23.58 18.76
C ALA A 492 -33.52 -24.84 18.29
N SER A 493 -34.81 -24.74 17.92
CA SER A 493 -35.62 -25.89 17.52
C SER A 493 -35.27 -26.42 16.12
N CYS A 494 -34.90 -25.52 15.19
CA CYS A 494 -34.51 -25.87 13.83
C CYS A 494 -32.99 -26.06 13.70
N HIS A 495 -32.18 -25.36 14.50
CA HIS A 495 -30.72 -25.35 14.47
C HIS A 495 -30.09 -25.78 15.81
N PRO A 496 -30.37 -27.00 16.31
CA PRO A 496 -29.95 -27.41 17.66
C PRO A 496 -28.42 -27.53 17.80
N ALA A 497 -27.72 -27.93 16.74
CA ALA A 497 -26.26 -28.10 16.76
C ALA A 497 -25.55 -26.74 16.77
N GLU A 498 -25.99 -25.81 15.93
CA GLU A 498 -25.47 -24.44 15.87
C GLU A 498 -25.75 -23.69 17.17
N HIS A 499 -26.97 -23.81 17.71
CA HIS A 499 -27.34 -23.19 18.98
C HIS A 499 -26.51 -23.73 20.15
N GLN A 500 -26.27 -25.04 20.21
CA GLN A 500 -25.39 -25.63 21.23
C GLN A 500 -23.97 -25.08 21.14
N ARG A 501 -23.42 -24.96 19.93
CA ARG A 501 -22.07 -24.43 19.72
C ARG A 501 -21.98 -22.96 20.11
N TRP A 502 -22.95 -22.14 19.70
CA TRP A 502 -23.05 -20.74 20.09
C TRP A 502 -23.17 -20.59 21.62
N GLY A 503 -24.02 -21.39 22.26
CA GLY A 503 -24.21 -21.37 23.72
C GLY A 503 -22.95 -21.70 24.53
N ALA A 504 -21.98 -22.40 23.94
CA ALA A 504 -20.69 -22.69 24.56
C ALA A 504 -19.62 -21.61 24.30
N SER A 505 -19.93 -20.58 23.51
CA SER A 505 -18.99 -19.52 23.13
C SER A 505 -19.05 -18.31 24.06
N ALA A 506 -18.01 -17.46 23.99
CA ALA A 506 -17.99 -16.21 24.73
C ALA A 506 -19.11 -15.23 24.32
N HIS A 507 -19.61 -15.34 23.08
CA HIS A 507 -20.70 -14.50 22.57
C HIS A 507 -22.02 -14.69 23.32
N ALA A 508 -22.35 -15.93 23.69
CA ALA A 508 -23.55 -16.23 24.47
C ALA A 508 -23.49 -15.62 25.89
N GLY A 509 -22.29 -15.54 26.48
CA GLY A 509 -22.05 -14.94 27.80
C GLY A 509 -21.58 -13.47 27.74
N ALA A 510 -21.64 -12.81 26.59
CA ALA A 510 -21.02 -11.50 26.40
C ALA A 510 -21.57 -10.45 27.39
N PHE A 511 -22.89 -10.35 27.54
CA PHE A 511 -23.51 -9.37 28.44
C PHE A 511 -23.19 -9.62 29.93
N GLU A 512 -23.00 -10.89 30.33
CA GLU A 512 -22.60 -11.24 31.70
C GLU A 512 -21.20 -10.71 32.04
N THR A 513 -20.33 -10.54 31.03
CA THR A 513 -19.02 -9.92 31.24
C THR A 513 -19.15 -8.44 31.66
N LEU A 514 -20.13 -7.71 31.12
CA LEU A 514 -20.42 -6.34 31.53
C LEU A 514 -20.95 -6.27 32.97
N ALA A 515 -21.75 -7.26 33.38
CA ALA A 515 -22.24 -7.38 34.76
C ALA A 515 -21.10 -7.46 35.77
N ARG A 516 -20.04 -8.21 35.44
CA ARG A 516 -18.86 -8.36 36.30
C ARG A 516 -18.01 -7.10 36.39
N GLN A 517 -18.14 -6.19 35.42
CA GLN A 517 -17.39 -4.94 35.34
C GLN A 517 -18.22 -3.70 35.70
N ASP A 518 -19.48 -3.89 36.13
CA ASP A 518 -20.43 -2.80 36.39
C ASP A 518 -20.66 -1.88 35.17
N ALA A 519 -20.51 -2.43 33.96
CA ALA A 519 -20.60 -1.71 32.68
C ALA A 519 -21.92 -1.97 31.93
N GLN A 520 -22.90 -2.63 32.57
CA GLN A 520 -24.16 -3.03 31.91
C GLN A 520 -25.00 -1.84 31.46
N GLY A 521 -24.83 -0.67 32.07
CA GLY A 521 -25.55 0.56 31.72
C GLY A 521 -24.84 1.40 30.66
N ASP A 522 -23.62 1.02 30.26
CA ASP A 522 -22.80 1.78 29.32
C ASP A 522 -23.25 1.51 27.87
N PRO A 523 -23.79 2.51 27.13
CA PRO A 523 -24.19 2.36 25.74
C PRO A 523 -23.07 1.87 24.82
N ASP A 524 -21.83 2.30 25.06
CA ASP A 524 -20.69 1.97 24.19
C ASP A 524 -20.33 0.48 24.34
N CYS A 525 -20.46 -0.06 25.56
CA CYS A 525 -20.30 -1.49 25.80
C CYS A 525 -21.48 -2.32 25.27
N GLN A 526 -22.71 -1.79 25.34
CA GLN A 526 -23.90 -2.50 24.88
C GLN A 526 -23.92 -2.73 23.37
N GLU A 527 -23.30 -1.84 22.58
CA GLU A 527 -23.18 -1.99 21.12
C GLU A 527 -22.53 -3.33 20.74
N CYS A 528 -21.51 -3.74 21.49
CA CYS A 528 -20.75 -4.96 21.21
C CYS A 528 -21.19 -6.19 22.00
N HIS A 529 -21.98 -6.02 23.08
CA HIS A 529 -22.32 -7.10 24.02
C HIS A 529 -23.80 -7.50 24.00
N THR A 530 -24.59 -6.96 23.07
CA THR A 530 -26.03 -7.24 22.93
C THR A 530 -26.42 -7.48 21.47
N THR A 531 -27.67 -7.93 21.26
CA THR A 531 -28.19 -8.18 19.91
C THR A 531 -29.05 -7.01 19.45
N GLY A 532 -28.67 -6.38 18.34
CA GLY A 532 -29.46 -5.32 17.71
C GLY A 532 -29.51 -4.00 18.48
N PHE A 533 -28.47 -3.65 19.24
CA PHE A 533 -28.43 -2.36 19.94
C PHE A 533 -28.69 -1.18 18.97
N GLY A 534 -29.54 -0.25 19.40
CA GLY A 534 -29.93 0.91 18.58
C GLY A 534 -30.78 0.59 17.34
N GLN A 535 -31.07 -0.68 17.04
CA GLN A 535 -31.92 -1.07 15.91
C GLN A 535 -33.39 -1.17 16.33
N PRO A 536 -34.34 -0.97 15.37
CA PRO A 536 -35.75 -1.23 15.62
C PRO A 536 -35.97 -2.67 16.13
N THR A 537 -36.68 -2.82 17.25
CA THR A 537 -36.95 -4.10 17.95
C THR A 537 -35.75 -4.86 18.51
N GLY A 538 -34.53 -4.34 18.37
CA GLY A 538 -33.33 -4.91 18.97
C GLY A 538 -33.21 -4.60 20.46
N TRP A 539 -32.03 -4.86 21.05
CA TRP A 539 -31.80 -4.71 22.49
C TRP A 539 -32.21 -3.31 23.00
N GLN A 540 -32.95 -3.32 24.10
CA GLN A 540 -33.30 -2.18 24.92
C GLN A 540 -33.14 -2.58 26.39
N PRO A 541 -32.81 -1.66 27.32
CA PRO A 541 -32.72 -1.99 28.74
C PRO A 541 -33.97 -2.72 29.25
N GLY A 542 -33.80 -3.94 29.73
CA GLY A 542 -34.88 -4.80 30.25
C GLY A 542 -35.53 -5.73 29.22
N ALA A 543 -35.12 -5.72 27.95
CA ALA A 543 -35.56 -6.69 26.96
C ALA A 543 -35.07 -8.11 27.33
N SER A 544 -35.91 -9.13 27.21
CA SER A 544 -35.49 -10.53 27.43
C SER A 544 -35.05 -11.16 26.10
N GLY A 545 -34.00 -11.99 26.11
CA GLY A 545 -33.60 -12.80 24.94
C GLY A 545 -32.62 -12.13 23.97
N LEU A 546 -32.25 -10.86 24.20
CA LEU A 546 -31.25 -10.11 23.41
C LEU A 546 -29.99 -9.71 24.21
N GLN A 547 -29.82 -10.27 25.42
CA GLN A 547 -28.72 -10.05 26.37
C GLN A 547 -27.46 -10.87 26.03
N ALA A 548 -27.08 -10.89 24.76
CA ALA A 548 -25.90 -11.59 24.29
C ALA A 548 -25.52 -11.07 22.91
N VAL A 549 -24.34 -11.45 22.44
CA VAL A 549 -24.06 -11.44 21.00
C VAL A 549 -24.74 -12.68 20.41
N GLY A 550 -26.00 -12.53 20.03
CA GLY A 550 -26.89 -13.60 19.59
C GLY A 550 -26.70 -13.97 18.12
N CYS A 551 -27.47 -14.96 17.64
CA CYS A 551 -27.42 -15.40 16.24
C CYS A 551 -27.60 -14.21 15.27
N GLU A 552 -28.52 -13.31 15.61
CA GLU A 552 -28.92 -12.18 14.77
C GLU A 552 -27.88 -11.05 14.74
N SER A 553 -26.86 -11.07 15.63
CA SER A 553 -25.71 -10.16 15.54
C SER A 553 -24.84 -10.46 14.31
N CYS A 554 -24.77 -11.73 13.91
CA CYS A 554 -23.99 -12.17 12.74
C CYS A 554 -24.83 -12.41 11.49
N HIS A 555 -26.06 -12.91 11.68
CA HIS A 555 -26.93 -13.38 10.60
C HIS A 555 -28.01 -12.34 10.20
N GLY A 556 -28.17 -11.27 10.99
CA GLY A 556 -29.24 -10.28 10.84
C GLY A 556 -30.55 -10.71 11.50
N PRO A 557 -31.56 -9.82 11.50
CA PRO A 557 -32.84 -10.09 12.17
C PRO A 557 -33.59 -11.27 11.55
N GLY A 558 -34.12 -12.16 12.39
CA GLY A 558 -34.62 -13.47 12.01
C GLY A 558 -36.13 -13.56 11.79
N ALA A 559 -36.91 -12.50 12.06
CA ALA A 559 -38.38 -12.58 12.03
C ALA A 559 -38.94 -13.12 10.71
N THR A 560 -38.44 -12.63 9.57
CA THR A 560 -38.85 -13.12 8.23
C THR A 560 -38.50 -14.59 8.05
N HIS A 561 -37.29 -14.99 8.45
CA HIS A 561 -36.82 -16.36 8.31
C HIS A 561 -37.63 -17.36 9.14
N VAL A 562 -37.94 -16.99 10.39
CA VAL A 562 -38.76 -17.82 11.28
C VAL A 562 -40.20 -17.90 10.77
N ALA A 563 -40.80 -16.77 10.38
CA ALA A 563 -42.18 -16.73 9.90
C ALA A 563 -42.41 -17.57 8.63
N GLU A 564 -41.40 -17.68 7.77
CA GLU A 564 -41.47 -18.45 6.53
C GLU A 564 -40.87 -19.87 6.65
N GLU A 565 -40.49 -20.31 7.85
CA GLU A 565 -39.82 -21.60 8.11
C GLU A 565 -38.58 -21.81 7.19
N GLY A 566 -37.84 -20.74 6.90
CA GLY A 566 -36.68 -20.77 6.02
C GLY A 566 -36.96 -21.14 4.55
N ARG A 567 -38.22 -21.13 4.10
CA ARG A 567 -38.61 -21.51 2.73
C ARG A 567 -38.11 -20.52 1.67
N ARG A 568 -37.82 -19.27 2.05
CA ARG A 568 -37.30 -18.24 1.15
C ARG A 568 -35.76 -18.17 1.27
N PRO A 569 -35.03 -18.49 0.20
CA PRO A 569 -33.58 -18.29 0.18
C PRO A 569 -33.22 -16.82 0.44
N GLY A 570 -32.23 -16.59 1.30
CA GLY A 570 -31.74 -15.25 1.63
C GLY A 570 -32.58 -14.47 2.65
N SER A 571 -33.61 -15.07 3.26
CA SER A 571 -34.39 -14.44 4.33
C SER A 571 -33.61 -14.19 5.62
N ILE A 572 -32.42 -14.80 5.74
CA ILE A 572 -31.41 -14.55 6.77
C ILE A 572 -30.01 -14.75 6.14
N LEU A 573 -29.00 -14.03 6.61
CA LEU A 573 -27.66 -14.12 6.04
C LEU A 573 -27.01 -15.47 6.37
N ARG A 574 -26.45 -16.15 5.34
CA ARG A 574 -25.62 -17.35 5.52
C ARG A 574 -24.15 -16.98 5.30
N LEU A 575 -23.32 -17.20 6.33
CA LEU A 575 -21.90 -16.81 6.32
C LEU A 575 -20.97 -17.87 5.70
N THR A 576 -21.36 -19.14 5.68
CA THR A 576 -20.50 -20.26 5.22
C THR A 576 -20.12 -20.22 3.74
N GLU A 577 -20.77 -19.36 2.96
CA GLU A 577 -20.56 -19.20 1.50
C GLU A 577 -19.99 -17.81 1.18
N LYS A 578 -19.42 -17.13 2.17
CA LYS A 578 -18.84 -15.80 2.02
C LYS A 578 -17.33 -15.87 2.16
N CYS A 579 -16.63 -15.04 1.40
CA CYS A 579 -15.19 -14.89 1.53
C CYS A 579 -14.84 -14.38 2.95
N ASP A 580 -14.00 -15.12 3.67
CA ASP A 580 -13.65 -14.83 5.07
C ASP A 580 -13.04 -13.42 5.21
N SER A 581 -12.12 -13.03 4.31
CA SER A 581 -11.42 -11.74 4.37
C SER A 581 -12.30 -10.53 4.03
N CYS A 582 -13.23 -10.65 3.07
CA CYS A 582 -13.96 -9.50 2.53
C CYS A 582 -15.28 -9.21 3.25
N VAL A 583 -15.96 -10.27 3.71
CA VAL A 583 -17.33 -10.20 4.21
C VAL A 583 -17.38 -10.31 5.73
N ILE A 584 -16.60 -11.21 6.31
CA ILE A 584 -16.70 -11.50 7.74
C ILE A 584 -16.15 -10.36 8.59
N LEU A 585 -15.06 -9.70 8.15
CA LEU A 585 -14.56 -8.48 8.81
C LEU A 585 -15.57 -7.34 8.88
N GLN A 586 -16.55 -7.28 7.97
CA GLN A 586 -17.58 -6.24 8.04
C GLN A 586 -18.53 -6.47 9.21
N ILE A 587 -18.74 -7.74 9.59
CA ILE A 587 -19.64 -8.14 10.68
C ILE A 587 -18.86 -8.24 11.98
N CYS A 588 -17.80 -9.04 12.03
CA CYS A 588 -17.03 -9.24 13.25
C CYS A 588 -16.26 -7.98 13.65
N GLY A 589 -15.77 -7.24 12.66
CA GLY A 589 -15.00 -6.03 12.91
C GLY A 589 -15.79 -4.97 13.65
N SER A 590 -17.14 -4.93 13.57
CA SER A 590 -17.92 -3.90 14.27
C SER A 590 -17.72 -3.91 15.78
N CYS A 591 -17.29 -5.06 16.32
CA CYS A 591 -16.96 -5.22 17.74
C CYS A 591 -15.49 -5.56 17.96
N HIS A 592 -14.88 -6.30 17.03
CA HIS A 592 -13.48 -6.72 17.10
C HIS A 592 -12.58 -5.75 16.32
N ASP A 593 -12.16 -4.69 16.99
CA ASP A 593 -11.15 -3.75 16.52
C ASP A 593 -9.89 -3.80 17.40
N ASP A 594 -8.87 -3.01 17.05
CA ASP A 594 -7.63 -3.01 17.82
C ASP A 594 -7.79 -2.51 19.27
N ALA A 595 -8.86 -1.78 19.59
CA ALA A 595 -9.14 -1.35 20.96
C ALA A 595 -9.78 -2.48 21.78
N ASN A 596 -10.62 -3.31 21.16
CA ASN A 596 -11.43 -4.34 21.83
C ASN A 596 -10.85 -5.77 21.71
N ASP A 597 -10.22 -6.11 20.58
CA ASP A 597 -9.54 -7.38 20.30
C ASP A 597 -8.27 -7.13 19.44
N PRO A 598 -7.16 -6.67 20.06
CA PRO A 598 -5.94 -6.30 19.35
C PRO A 598 -5.44 -7.36 18.35
N GLY A 599 -5.28 -6.97 17.09
CA GLY A 599 -4.79 -7.86 16.03
C GLY A 599 -5.83 -8.85 15.47
N PHE A 600 -7.11 -8.74 15.85
CA PHE A 600 -8.18 -9.61 15.36
C PHE A 600 -8.23 -9.73 13.83
N GLU A 601 -8.09 -8.61 13.12
CA GLU A 601 -8.18 -8.58 11.66
C GLU A 601 -7.08 -9.40 10.96
N PHE A 602 -6.00 -9.72 11.67
CA PHE A 602 -4.89 -10.53 11.19
C PHE A 602 -4.95 -12.00 11.63
N GLU A 603 -5.85 -12.33 12.56
CA GLU A 603 -6.05 -13.68 13.11
C GLU A 603 -7.45 -14.24 12.81
N LEU A 604 -8.13 -13.64 11.82
CA LEU A 604 -9.54 -13.89 11.54
C LEU A 604 -9.88 -15.38 11.41
N ASP A 605 -9.10 -16.16 10.66
CA ASP A 605 -9.37 -17.59 10.46
C ASP A 605 -9.32 -18.38 11.77
N ALA A 606 -8.28 -18.14 12.59
CA ALA A 606 -8.12 -18.80 13.88
C ALA A 606 -9.26 -18.44 14.85
N LYS A 607 -9.72 -17.18 14.81
CA LYS A 607 -10.86 -16.71 15.62
C LYS A 607 -12.18 -17.27 15.09
N LEU A 608 -12.34 -17.37 13.77
CA LEU A 608 -13.53 -17.93 13.14
C LEU A 608 -13.70 -19.39 13.44
N ASP A 609 -12.63 -20.19 13.44
CA ASP A 609 -12.70 -21.63 13.73
C ASP A 609 -13.32 -21.95 15.10
N LEU A 610 -13.29 -21.00 16.05
CA LEU A 610 -13.94 -21.14 17.36
C LEU A 610 -15.46 -21.09 17.28
N ILE A 611 -16.03 -20.38 16.31
CA ILE A 611 -17.49 -20.11 16.22
C ILE A 611 -18.13 -20.63 14.92
N ARG A 612 -17.33 -20.96 13.90
CA ARG A 612 -17.75 -21.43 12.58
C ARG A 612 -18.60 -22.70 12.70
N HIS A 613 -19.73 -22.70 11.97
CA HIS A 613 -20.73 -23.77 12.00
C HIS A 613 -21.45 -23.90 10.64
N GLY A 614 -22.11 -25.05 10.39
CA GLY A 614 -22.95 -25.26 9.20
C GLY A 614 -22.24 -25.61 7.88
N PHE A 615 -20.96 -26.01 7.90
CA PHE A 615 -20.24 -26.41 6.68
C PHE A 615 -20.78 -27.72 6.09
N ARG A 616 -21.08 -27.71 4.78
CA ARG A 616 -20.86 -28.89 3.93
C ARG A 616 -19.37 -28.91 3.63
N ASP A 617 -18.71 -30.05 3.81
CA ASP A 617 -17.34 -30.23 3.37
C ASP A 617 -17.20 -29.68 1.94
N ARG A 618 -16.32 -28.68 1.73
CA ARG A 618 -15.82 -28.41 0.37
C ARG A 618 -15.13 -29.71 -0.01
N GLU A 619 -15.78 -30.54 -0.84
CA GLU A 619 -15.13 -31.70 -1.43
C GLU A 619 -13.81 -31.20 -1.99
N ALA A 620 -12.70 -31.77 -1.50
CA ALA A 620 -11.39 -31.55 -2.08
C ALA A 620 -11.52 -31.73 -3.60
N PRO A 621 -10.89 -30.90 -4.44
CA PRO A 621 -10.95 -31.09 -5.88
C PRO A 621 -10.53 -32.55 -6.16
N ALA A 622 -11.40 -33.27 -6.88
CA ALA A 622 -11.14 -34.64 -7.27
C ALA A 622 -9.77 -34.74 -7.96
N PRO A 623 -9.01 -35.83 -7.73
CA PRO A 623 -7.62 -35.95 -8.16
C PRO A 623 -7.39 -35.77 -9.66
#